data_AF-A0A3M2CK85-F1
#
_entry.id   AF-A0A3M2CK85-F1
#
_cell.length_a   1.000
_cell.length_b   1.000
_cell.length_c   1.000
_cell.angle_alpha   90.00
_cell.angle_beta   90.00
_cell.angle_gamma   90.00
#
_symmetry.space_group_name_H-M   'P 1'
#
loop_
_entity.id
_entity.type
_entity.pdbx_description
1 polymer ?
#
loop_
_entity_poly.entity_id
_entity_poly.type
_entity_poly.pdbx_seq_one_letter_code
_entity_poly.pdbx_strand_id
1 'polypeptide(L)'
;MNHASASRYKRLLSRLLAGLVVVWWGSTAFGRGWFLFDVLASWQAQILPIALLGCAGCLLLRRRSEAAAAALACGLAAWPLVAGRPLTLPRTDLDSAPVAGAVRIVSLNIDPRNPEWLADLRRVWSWQPDIVVLIESSPEMWRAIVRNGLLDGTEWLYHERRAWVGDMTSPCFVLSRWPLERLDPGPTPDAERDVLLARVERPEGAFVISAVHPHSPRSLERWVRGNAQIRTTAQCFSFALKGETEPLVVGADLNSGPAGWRGSAMRAAGLSMCKPVLGGWGSFPSGVPGALRVQLDDVWVSDGARPVAWASVEGLGSDHCAVVVDVVFER
;
A
#
# COMPACT_ATOMS: atom_id res chain seq x y z
N MET A 1 22.08 -45.97 -9.56
CA MET A 1 22.30 -44.63 -10.16
C MET A 1 23.79 -44.28 -10.07
N ASN A 2 24.46 -44.01 -11.18
CA ASN A 2 25.89 -43.67 -11.20
C ASN A 2 26.17 -42.35 -10.44
N HIS A 3 27.23 -42.31 -9.63
CA HIS A 3 27.69 -41.11 -8.91
C HIS A 3 27.84 -39.87 -9.81
N ALA A 4 28.23 -40.08 -11.07
CA ALA A 4 28.33 -39.03 -12.09
C ALA A 4 26.99 -38.34 -12.35
N SER A 5 25.86 -39.08 -12.41
CA SER A 5 24.53 -38.52 -12.65
C SER A 5 24.09 -37.65 -11.46
N ALA A 6 24.27 -38.14 -10.23
CA ALA A 6 23.93 -37.39 -9.01
C ALA A 6 24.71 -36.06 -8.90
N SER A 7 25.97 -36.03 -9.34
CA SER A 7 26.77 -34.81 -9.37
C SER A 7 26.28 -33.77 -10.40
N ARG A 8 25.68 -34.23 -11.51
CA ARG A 8 25.18 -33.39 -12.60
C ARG A 8 23.87 -32.72 -12.19
N TYR A 9 22.95 -33.48 -11.59
CA TYR A 9 21.69 -32.94 -11.06
C TYR A 9 21.91 -31.88 -9.97
N LYS A 10 22.83 -32.14 -9.03
CA LYS A 10 23.17 -31.16 -7.98
C LYS A 10 23.70 -29.84 -8.54
N ARG A 11 24.51 -29.90 -9.62
CA ARG A 11 25.06 -28.71 -10.29
C ARG A 11 24.01 -27.97 -11.12
N LEU A 12 23.10 -28.68 -11.77
CA LEU A 12 22.00 -28.06 -12.50
C LEU A 12 21.06 -27.32 -11.53
N LEU A 13 20.67 -27.98 -10.43
CA LEU A 13 19.82 -27.40 -9.41
C LEU A 13 20.45 -26.15 -8.78
N SER A 14 21.73 -26.20 -8.42
CA SER A 14 22.42 -25.03 -7.85
C SER A 14 22.50 -23.86 -8.81
N ARG A 15 22.71 -24.11 -10.11
CA ARG A 15 22.72 -23.07 -11.15
C ARG A 15 21.33 -22.46 -11.37
N LEU A 16 20.27 -23.26 -11.32
CA LEU A 16 18.90 -22.76 -11.41
C LEU A 16 18.57 -21.88 -10.19
N LEU A 17 18.93 -22.30 -8.99
CA LEU A 17 18.76 -21.51 -7.76
C LEU A 17 19.56 -20.20 -7.82
N ALA A 18 20.80 -20.23 -8.29
CA ALA A 18 21.61 -19.03 -8.47
C ALA A 18 21.04 -18.09 -9.56
N GLY A 19 20.54 -18.64 -10.66
CA GLY A 19 19.89 -17.86 -11.73
C GLY A 19 18.64 -17.14 -11.25
N LEU A 20 17.81 -17.83 -10.45
CA LEU A 20 16.64 -17.23 -9.79
C LEU A 20 17.06 -16.06 -8.88
N VAL A 21 18.11 -16.27 -8.07
CA VAL A 21 18.69 -15.23 -7.21
C VAL A 21 19.16 -14.00 -8.00
N VAL A 22 19.80 -14.18 -9.16
CA VAL A 22 20.22 -13.07 -10.02
C VAL A 22 19.03 -12.32 -10.61
N VAL A 23 17.99 -13.04 -11.06
CA VAL A 23 16.75 -12.42 -11.55
C VAL A 23 16.07 -11.61 -10.43
N TRP A 24 16.12 -12.07 -9.19
CA TRP A 24 15.54 -11.39 -8.02
C TRP A 24 16.36 -10.19 -7.53
N TRP A 25 17.69 -10.30 -7.55
CA TRP A 25 18.53 -9.13 -7.36
C TRP A 25 18.25 -8.11 -8.46
N GLY A 26 18.11 -8.59 -9.71
CA GLY A 26 17.78 -7.74 -10.84
C GLY A 26 16.42 -7.05 -10.69
N SER A 27 15.40 -7.72 -10.13
CA SER A 27 14.11 -7.08 -9.87
C SER A 27 14.19 -5.97 -8.82
N THR A 28 15.03 -6.14 -7.80
CA THR A 28 15.18 -5.15 -6.74
C THR A 28 16.10 -4.00 -7.14
N ALA A 29 17.21 -4.30 -7.80
CA ALA A 29 18.23 -3.33 -8.20
C ALA A 29 17.86 -2.58 -9.50
N PHE A 30 17.27 -3.27 -10.47
CA PHE A 30 16.92 -2.71 -11.79
C PHE A 30 15.41 -2.53 -12.01
N GLY A 31 14.54 -3.04 -11.13
CA GLY A 31 13.07 -2.86 -11.26
C GLY A 31 12.65 -1.41 -11.40
N ARG A 32 13.45 -0.48 -10.87
CA ARG A 32 13.23 0.96 -11.01
C ARG A 32 13.22 1.47 -12.46
N GLY A 33 13.86 0.76 -13.39
CA GLY A 33 13.97 1.16 -14.80
C GLY A 33 13.19 0.26 -15.78
N TRP A 34 12.67 -0.88 -15.33
CA TRP A 34 12.15 -1.92 -16.23
C TRP A 34 10.82 -2.48 -15.72
N PHE A 35 9.78 -2.30 -16.53
CA PHE A 35 8.40 -2.70 -16.25
C PHE A 35 8.25 -4.11 -15.65
N LEU A 36 8.77 -5.14 -16.31
CA LEU A 36 8.60 -6.53 -15.87
C LEU A 36 9.28 -6.80 -14.52
N PHE A 37 10.44 -6.20 -14.30
CA PHE A 37 11.17 -6.33 -13.04
C PHE A 37 10.46 -5.62 -11.89
N ASP A 38 9.82 -4.47 -12.14
CA ASP A 38 9.02 -3.77 -11.14
C ASP A 38 7.75 -4.55 -10.74
N VAL A 39 7.08 -5.14 -11.74
CA VAL A 39 5.92 -6.01 -11.50
C VAL A 39 6.32 -7.22 -10.66
N LEU A 40 7.44 -7.87 -10.99
CA LEU A 40 7.98 -8.98 -10.19
C LEU A 40 8.36 -8.55 -8.77
N ALA A 41 8.92 -7.35 -8.59
CA ALA A 41 9.25 -6.81 -7.27
C ALA A 41 8.00 -6.63 -6.39
N SER A 42 6.81 -6.52 -6.96
CA SER A 42 5.56 -6.45 -6.18
C SER A 42 5.25 -7.74 -5.43
N TRP A 43 5.79 -8.88 -5.90
CA TRP A 43 5.62 -10.22 -5.31
C TRP A 43 6.73 -10.58 -4.31
N GLN A 44 7.48 -9.59 -3.81
CA GLN A 44 8.65 -9.81 -2.98
C GLN A 44 8.36 -10.65 -1.72
N ALA A 45 7.17 -10.49 -1.12
CA ALA A 45 6.76 -11.22 0.07
C ALA A 45 6.61 -12.73 -0.18
N GLN A 46 6.16 -13.12 -1.38
CA GLN A 46 6.05 -14.53 -1.80
C GLN A 46 7.39 -15.09 -2.26
N ILE A 47 8.21 -14.25 -2.91
CA ILE A 47 9.51 -14.65 -3.46
C ILE A 47 10.52 -14.90 -2.34
N LEU A 48 10.50 -14.10 -1.26
CA LEU A 48 11.49 -14.21 -0.18
C LEU A 48 11.53 -15.60 0.48
N PRO A 49 10.40 -16.24 0.88
CA PRO A 49 10.40 -17.61 1.38
C PRO A 49 11.02 -18.63 0.41
N ILE A 50 10.76 -18.50 -0.90
CA ILE A 50 11.34 -19.39 -1.92
C ILE A 50 12.86 -19.21 -1.98
N ALA A 51 13.34 -17.97 -1.91
CA ALA A 51 14.76 -17.66 -1.87
C ALA A 51 15.45 -18.22 -0.62
N LEU A 52 14.80 -18.12 0.55
CA LEU A 52 15.29 -18.68 1.81
C LEU A 52 15.39 -20.21 1.75
N LEU A 53 14.39 -20.89 1.17
CA LEU A 53 14.44 -22.34 0.94
C LEU A 53 15.57 -22.73 -0.01
N GLY A 54 15.80 -21.93 -1.06
CA GLY A 54 16.95 -22.11 -1.96
C GLY A 54 18.29 -21.98 -1.24
N CYS A 55 18.42 -20.97 -0.37
CA CYS A 55 19.60 -20.77 0.48
C CYS A 55 19.83 -21.97 1.41
N ALA A 56 18.79 -22.44 2.09
CA ALA A 56 18.84 -23.64 2.93
C ALA A 56 19.24 -24.90 2.14
N GLY A 57 18.69 -25.07 0.93
CA GLY A 57 19.08 -26.15 0.02
C GLY A 57 20.56 -26.12 -0.36
N CYS A 58 21.11 -24.95 -0.68
CA CYS A 58 22.54 -24.79 -0.94
C CYS A 58 23.40 -25.16 0.28
N LEU A 59 22.99 -24.77 1.50
CA LEU A 59 23.67 -25.14 2.73
C LEU A 59 23.64 -26.66 2.97
N LEU A 60 22.48 -27.31 2.81
CA LEU A 60 22.33 -28.77 2.94
C LEU A 60 23.18 -29.53 1.93
N LEU A 61 23.35 -28.99 0.72
CA LEU A 61 24.22 -29.53 -0.32
C LEU A 61 25.71 -29.16 -0.14
N ARG A 62 26.07 -28.47 0.95
CA ARG A 62 27.43 -27.99 1.27
C ARG A 62 28.02 -27.05 0.22
N ARG A 63 27.17 -26.28 -0.47
CA ARG A 63 27.52 -25.29 -1.50
C ARG A 63 27.64 -23.90 -0.86
N ARG A 64 28.73 -23.68 -0.10
CA ARG A 64 28.89 -22.49 0.75
C ARG A 64 28.91 -21.17 -0.02
N SER A 65 29.56 -21.13 -1.19
CA SER A 65 29.58 -19.94 -2.06
C SER A 65 28.19 -19.56 -2.55
N GLU A 66 27.43 -20.54 -3.03
CA GLU A 66 26.08 -20.34 -3.54
C GLU A 66 25.11 -20.00 -2.40
N ALA A 67 25.29 -20.59 -1.23
CA ALA A 67 24.54 -20.22 -0.03
C ALA A 67 24.85 -18.78 0.41
N ALA A 68 26.11 -18.35 0.39
CA ALA A 68 26.46 -16.97 0.72
C ALA A 68 25.84 -15.96 -0.27
N ALA A 69 25.88 -16.27 -1.57
CA ALA A 69 25.22 -15.46 -2.60
C ALA A 69 23.70 -15.40 -2.41
N ALA A 70 23.07 -16.56 -2.12
CA ALA A 70 21.64 -16.63 -1.84
C ALA A 70 21.25 -15.87 -0.57
N ALA A 71 22.05 -15.96 0.49
CA ALA A 71 21.82 -15.24 1.74
C ALA A 71 21.89 -13.72 1.54
N LEU A 72 22.90 -13.24 0.80
CA LEU A 72 23.02 -11.82 0.44
C LEU A 72 21.79 -11.35 -0.34
N ALA A 73 21.36 -12.13 -1.33
CA ALA A 73 20.17 -11.80 -2.11
C ALA A 73 18.89 -11.80 -1.26
N CYS A 74 18.74 -12.74 -0.32
CA CYS A 74 17.63 -12.74 0.63
C CYS A 74 17.65 -11.48 1.51
N GLY A 75 18.82 -11.05 1.99
CA GLY A 75 18.96 -9.82 2.77
C GLY A 75 18.52 -8.57 1.98
N LEU A 76 18.98 -8.45 0.73
CA LEU A 76 18.60 -7.34 -0.15
C LEU A 76 17.10 -7.36 -0.51
N ALA A 77 16.55 -8.56 -0.73
CA ALA A 77 15.13 -8.79 -0.99
C ALA A 77 14.24 -8.50 0.24
N ALA A 78 14.74 -8.78 1.45
CA ALA A 78 14.02 -8.54 2.69
C ALA A 78 13.98 -7.06 3.06
N TRP A 79 15.00 -6.28 2.68
CA TRP A 79 15.11 -4.87 3.07
C TRP A 79 13.84 -4.05 2.80
N PRO A 80 13.25 -4.03 1.59
CA PRO A 80 12.02 -3.26 1.34
C PRO A 80 10.79 -3.77 2.09
N LEU A 81 10.82 -5.02 2.57
CA LEU A 81 9.74 -5.60 3.36
C LEU A 81 9.85 -5.22 4.84
N VAL A 82 11.04 -4.90 5.36
CA VAL A 82 11.26 -4.62 6.79
C VAL A 82 11.56 -3.15 7.08
N ALA A 83 12.11 -2.41 6.11
CA ALA A 83 12.56 -1.03 6.32
C ALA A 83 11.38 -0.11 6.65
N GLY A 84 11.46 0.55 7.81
CA GLY A 84 10.45 1.51 8.26
C GLY A 84 9.10 0.88 8.59
N ARG A 85 9.05 -0.40 8.98
CA ARG A 85 7.80 -1.10 9.31
C ARG A 85 7.87 -1.72 10.69
N PRO A 86 6.75 -1.76 11.43
CA PRO A 86 6.69 -2.53 12.67
C PRO A 86 6.82 -4.02 12.36
N LEU A 87 7.58 -4.75 13.17
CA LEU A 87 7.71 -6.20 12.98
C LEU A 87 6.37 -6.92 13.17
N THR A 88 5.63 -6.51 14.20
CA THR A 88 4.30 -7.01 14.57
C THR A 88 3.43 -5.85 15.05
N LEU A 89 2.12 -5.95 14.85
CA LEU A 89 1.12 -5.09 15.47
C LEU A 89 -0.03 -5.96 15.98
N PRO A 90 -0.74 -5.53 17.04
CA PRO A 90 -2.02 -6.13 17.38
C PRO A 90 -2.99 -5.94 16.21
N ARG A 91 -3.92 -6.91 16.07
CA ARG A 91 -5.00 -6.80 15.10
C ARG A 91 -5.98 -5.73 15.57
N THR A 92 -6.44 -4.87 14.67
CA THR A 92 -7.51 -3.91 14.98
C THR A 92 -8.78 -4.66 15.39
N ASP A 93 -9.34 -4.28 16.53
CA ASP A 93 -10.66 -4.72 16.98
C ASP A 93 -11.73 -3.86 16.28
N LEU A 94 -12.49 -4.49 15.38
CA LEU A 94 -13.49 -3.82 14.56
C LEU A 94 -14.83 -3.64 15.28
N ASP A 95 -15.02 -4.31 16.42
CA ASP A 95 -16.25 -4.24 17.22
C ASP A 95 -16.14 -3.21 18.35
N SER A 96 -14.92 -2.71 18.60
CA SER A 96 -14.60 -1.71 19.62
C SER A 96 -14.11 -0.41 18.99
N ALA A 97 -14.29 0.70 19.72
CA ALA A 97 -13.66 1.97 19.38
C ALA A 97 -12.12 1.84 19.37
N PRO A 98 -11.41 2.69 18.59
CA PRO A 98 -9.94 2.73 18.66
C PRO A 98 -9.46 3.05 20.08
N VAL A 99 -8.24 2.60 20.40
CA VAL A 99 -7.61 2.93 21.68
C VAL A 99 -7.56 4.44 21.89
N ALA A 100 -7.69 4.90 23.14
CA ALA A 100 -7.80 6.32 23.44
C ALA A 100 -6.66 7.14 22.80
N GLY A 101 -7.03 8.18 22.04
CA GLY A 101 -6.10 9.05 21.33
C GLY A 101 -5.60 8.53 19.98
N ALA A 102 -5.97 7.31 19.58
CA ALA A 102 -5.75 6.83 18.22
C ALA A 102 -6.88 7.24 17.29
N VAL A 103 -6.53 7.48 16.03
CA VAL A 103 -7.44 7.75 14.92
C VAL A 103 -7.55 6.49 14.08
N ARG A 104 -8.76 6.01 13.86
CA ARG A 104 -9.03 4.85 13.00
C ARG A 104 -9.19 5.27 11.56
N ILE A 105 -8.35 4.72 10.70
CA ILE A 105 -8.31 5.01 9.26
C ILE A 105 -8.64 3.73 8.50
N VAL A 106 -9.65 3.80 7.65
CA VAL A 106 -10.01 2.71 6.73
C VAL A 106 -9.65 3.14 5.31
N SER A 107 -8.79 2.38 4.64
CA SER A 107 -8.49 2.53 3.21
C SER A 107 -9.09 1.37 2.43
N LEU A 108 -9.91 1.66 1.42
CA LEU A 108 -10.67 0.66 0.68
C LEU A 108 -10.73 1.00 -0.80
N ASN A 109 -10.16 0.12 -1.63
CA ASN A 109 -10.54 0.02 -3.04
C ASN A 109 -11.88 -0.73 -3.13
N ILE A 110 -12.96 -0.03 -3.50
CA ILE A 110 -14.35 -0.52 -3.36
C ILE A 110 -14.88 -1.25 -4.60
N ASP A 111 -14.09 -1.30 -5.68
CA ASP A 111 -14.48 -1.70 -7.05
C ASP A 111 -15.65 -0.84 -7.60
N PRO A 112 -15.46 -0.09 -8.69
CA PRO A 112 -16.49 0.79 -9.24
C PRO A 112 -17.68 0.01 -9.82
N ARG A 113 -17.55 -1.32 -9.96
CA ARG A 113 -18.59 -2.24 -10.45
C ARG A 113 -19.37 -2.90 -9.32
N ASN A 114 -19.01 -2.69 -8.06
CA ASN A 114 -19.69 -3.29 -6.92
C ASN A 114 -21.13 -2.74 -6.79
N PRO A 115 -22.19 -3.57 -6.98
CA PRO A 115 -23.56 -3.10 -6.87
C PRO A 115 -24.00 -2.90 -5.42
N GLU A 116 -23.33 -3.54 -4.46
CA GLU A 116 -23.65 -3.50 -3.03
C GLU A 116 -22.81 -2.47 -2.26
N TRP A 117 -22.19 -1.52 -2.98
CA TRP A 117 -21.24 -0.56 -2.41
C TRP A 117 -21.79 0.21 -1.20
N LEU A 118 -23.10 0.46 -1.14
CA LEU A 118 -23.73 1.14 -0.01
C LEU A 118 -23.82 0.25 1.23
N ALA A 119 -24.08 -1.05 1.06
CA ALA A 119 -24.06 -2.01 2.16
C ALA A 119 -22.64 -2.16 2.72
N ASP A 120 -21.65 -2.20 1.83
CA ASP A 120 -20.23 -2.26 2.20
C ASP A 120 -19.77 -0.99 2.92
N LEU A 121 -20.19 0.19 2.46
CA LEU A 121 -19.89 1.45 3.15
C LEU A 121 -20.53 1.50 4.54
N ARG A 122 -21.77 1.02 4.70
CA ARG A 122 -22.42 0.91 6.02
C ARG A 122 -21.68 -0.05 6.96
N ARG A 123 -21.14 -1.15 6.42
CA ARG A 123 -20.29 -2.08 7.17
C ARG A 123 -18.95 -1.43 7.55
N VAL A 124 -18.38 -0.60 6.68
CA VAL A 124 -17.19 0.20 7.04
C VAL A 124 -17.51 1.17 8.18
N TRP A 125 -18.67 1.86 8.13
CA TRP A 125 -19.11 2.73 9.22
C TRP A 125 -19.33 2.00 10.54
N SER A 126 -19.76 0.74 10.53
CA SER A 126 -19.93 -0.03 11.78
C SER A 126 -18.60 -0.31 12.48
N TRP A 127 -17.46 -0.18 11.79
CA TRP A 127 -16.13 -0.27 12.41
C TRP A 127 -15.69 1.03 13.09
N GLN A 128 -16.58 2.03 13.13
CA GLN A 128 -16.39 3.34 13.74
C GLN A 128 -15.11 4.05 13.28
N PRO A 129 -14.80 4.11 11.96
CA PRO A 129 -13.63 4.83 11.48
C PRO A 129 -13.77 6.32 11.75
N ASP A 130 -12.66 6.99 11.99
CA ASP A 130 -12.63 8.44 12.02
C ASP A 130 -12.44 9.02 10.62
N ILE A 131 -11.65 8.32 9.81
CA ILE A 131 -11.36 8.64 8.41
C ILE A 131 -11.61 7.42 7.53
N VAL A 132 -12.29 7.63 6.40
CA VAL A 132 -12.46 6.63 5.35
C VAL A 132 -11.87 7.15 4.05
N VAL A 133 -10.88 6.43 3.51
CA VAL A 133 -10.30 6.66 2.18
C VAL A 133 -10.92 5.65 1.21
N LEU A 134 -11.74 6.14 0.30
CA LEU A 134 -12.38 5.33 -0.74
C LEU A 134 -11.61 5.48 -2.05
N ILE A 135 -11.33 4.36 -2.69
CA ILE A 135 -10.55 4.24 -3.92
C ILE A 135 -11.40 3.50 -4.96
N GLU A 136 -11.37 3.99 -6.20
CA GLU A 136 -12.22 3.53 -7.30
C GLU A 136 -13.74 3.65 -7.04
N SER A 137 -14.17 4.75 -6.42
CA SER A 137 -15.59 5.00 -6.19
C SER A 137 -16.41 5.07 -7.48
N SER A 138 -17.58 4.42 -7.53
CA SER A 138 -18.45 4.48 -8.72
C SER A 138 -19.02 5.90 -8.95
N PRO A 139 -19.44 6.25 -10.18
CA PRO A 139 -20.14 7.51 -10.45
C PRO A 139 -21.44 7.65 -9.64
N GLU A 140 -22.09 6.53 -9.30
CA GLU A 140 -23.26 6.51 -8.44
C GLU A 140 -22.92 6.92 -7.00
N MET A 141 -21.89 6.31 -6.42
CA MET A 141 -21.38 6.65 -5.10
C MET A 141 -20.98 8.13 -5.03
N TRP A 142 -20.32 8.64 -6.09
CA TRP A 142 -19.98 10.05 -6.19
C TRP A 142 -21.22 10.95 -6.10
N ARG A 143 -22.30 10.62 -6.83
CA ARG A 143 -23.56 11.38 -6.77
C ARG A 143 -24.20 11.28 -5.39
N ALA A 144 -24.19 10.09 -4.79
CA ALA A 144 -24.75 9.87 -3.48
C ALA A 144 -24.07 10.74 -2.41
N ILE A 145 -22.73 10.72 -2.36
CA ILE A 145 -21.93 11.49 -1.40
C ILE A 145 -22.07 13.00 -1.65
N VAL A 146 -21.88 13.46 -2.89
CA VAL A 146 -21.73 14.90 -3.18
C VAL A 146 -23.06 15.63 -3.39
N ARG A 147 -24.08 14.94 -3.91
CA ARG A 147 -25.33 15.60 -4.36
C ARG A 147 -26.58 15.16 -3.61
N ASN A 148 -26.62 13.93 -3.12
CA ASN A 148 -27.85 13.36 -2.57
C ASN A 148 -27.85 13.28 -1.04
N GLY A 149 -26.90 13.94 -0.37
CA GLY A 149 -26.88 14.00 1.10
C GLY A 149 -26.65 12.63 1.76
N LEU A 150 -25.93 11.70 1.14
CA LEU A 150 -25.68 10.37 1.73
C LEU A 150 -25.07 10.46 3.14
N LEU A 151 -24.27 11.51 3.37
CA LEU A 151 -23.59 11.75 4.64
C LEU A 151 -24.45 12.53 5.64
N ASP A 152 -25.60 13.07 5.21
CA ASP A 152 -26.47 13.86 6.06
C ASP A 152 -26.99 13.01 7.22
N GLY A 153 -26.78 13.49 8.45
CA GLY A 153 -27.15 12.74 9.66
C GLY A 153 -26.21 11.60 10.04
N THR A 154 -25.09 11.43 9.33
CA THR A 154 -23.99 10.54 9.74
C THR A 154 -22.92 11.30 10.52
N GLU A 155 -21.99 10.58 11.16
CA GLU A 155 -20.84 11.22 11.82
C GLU A 155 -19.78 11.73 10.82
N TRP A 156 -19.78 11.25 9.58
CA TRP A 156 -18.78 11.59 8.55
C TRP A 156 -19.26 12.74 7.65
N LEU A 157 -19.57 13.89 8.27
CA LEU A 157 -20.16 15.04 7.57
C LEU A 157 -19.21 15.71 6.57
N TYR A 158 -17.90 15.49 6.70
CA TYR A 158 -16.90 16.15 5.89
C TYR A 158 -16.35 15.21 4.83
N HIS A 159 -16.21 15.73 3.61
CA HIS A 159 -15.63 14.97 2.53
C HIS A 159 -14.73 15.82 1.63
N GLU A 160 -13.68 15.21 1.12
CA GLU A 160 -12.85 15.76 0.05
C GLU A 160 -12.67 14.73 -1.07
N ARG A 161 -12.39 15.21 -2.28
CA ARG A 161 -12.35 14.34 -3.46
C ARG A 161 -11.28 14.71 -4.46
N ARG A 162 -10.75 13.69 -5.11
CA ARG A 162 -9.95 13.84 -6.32
C ARG A 162 -10.86 14.20 -7.49
N ALA A 163 -10.41 15.09 -8.38
CA ALA A 163 -11.15 15.38 -9.60
C ALA A 163 -11.23 14.12 -10.48
N TRP A 164 -12.41 13.81 -11.00
CA TRP A 164 -12.58 12.69 -11.93
C TRP A 164 -12.46 13.19 -13.36
N VAL A 165 -11.40 12.77 -14.05
CA VAL A 165 -11.10 13.15 -15.45
C VAL A 165 -11.10 11.90 -16.32
N GLY A 166 -12.29 11.32 -16.55
CA GLY A 166 -12.46 10.12 -17.39
C GLY A 166 -11.51 8.99 -17.00
N ASP A 167 -10.85 8.39 -17.98
CA ASP A 167 -9.87 7.31 -17.78
C ASP A 167 -8.53 7.80 -17.22
N MET A 168 -8.37 9.11 -16.97
CA MET A 168 -7.10 9.68 -16.54
C MET A 168 -6.83 9.52 -15.05
N THR A 169 -7.89 9.36 -14.26
CA THR A 169 -7.86 9.31 -12.79
C THR A 169 -8.92 8.34 -12.29
N SER A 170 -8.58 7.55 -11.28
CA SER A 170 -9.60 6.85 -10.50
C SER A 170 -10.23 7.83 -9.49
N PRO A 171 -11.56 7.94 -9.40
CA PRO A 171 -12.20 8.73 -8.36
C PRO A 171 -11.79 8.21 -6.98
N CYS A 172 -11.37 9.13 -6.11
CA CYS A 172 -11.00 8.86 -4.74
C CYS A 172 -11.70 9.87 -3.83
N PHE A 173 -12.12 9.40 -2.65
CA PHE A 173 -12.71 10.23 -1.61
C PHE A 173 -11.95 10.06 -0.30
N VAL A 174 -11.92 11.14 0.47
CA VAL A 174 -11.68 11.09 1.91
C VAL A 174 -12.97 11.52 2.59
N LEU A 175 -13.48 10.69 3.48
CA LEU A 175 -14.60 11.00 4.38
C LEU A 175 -14.04 11.15 5.79
N SER A 176 -14.54 12.12 6.54
CA SER A 176 -13.99 12.48 7.85
C SER A 176 -15.08 12.86 8.83
N ARG A 177 -14.90 12.47 10.10
CA ARG A 177 -15.68 12.99 11.22
C ARG A 177 -15.38 14.45 11.56
N TRP A 178 -14.20 14.92 11.16
CA TRP A 178 -13.71 16.26 11.46
C TRP A 178 -13.58 17.13 10.21
N PRO A 179 -13.60 18.46 10.35
CA PRO A 179 -13.44 19.38 9.23
C PRO A 179 -12.23 19.05 8.35
N LEU A 180 -12.45 19.14 7.04
CA LEU A 180 -11.42 18.98 6.02
C LEU A 180 -11.19 20.32 5.33
N GLU A 181 -9.93 20.72 5.24
CA GLU A 181 -9.48 21.85 4.43
C GLU A 181 -8.62 21.34 3.28
N ARG A 182 -9.03 21.57 2.04
CA ARG A 182 -8.24 21.19 0.87
C ARG A 182 -6.95 22.02 0.81
N LEU A 183 -5.81 21.34 0.75
CA LEU A 183 -4.52 21.99 0.60
C LEU A 183 -4.16 22.16 -0.87
N ASP A 184 -3.44 23.24 -1.18
CA ASP A 184 -2.86 23.48 -2.50
C ASP A 184 -1.71 22.49 -2.74
N PRO A 185 -1.80 21.59 -3.74
CA PRO A 185 -0.73 20.66 -4.04
C PRO A 185 0.47 21.34 -4.74
N GLY A 186 0.39 22.65 -4.98
CA GLY A 186 1.44 23.48 -5.55
C GLY A 186 1.39 23.58 -7.07
N PRO A 187 2.40 24.23 -7.67
CA PRO A 187 2.39 24.60 -9.09
C PRO A 187 2.66 23.44 -10.05
N THR A 188 2.71 22.19 -9.56
CA THR A 188 3.01 21.03 -10.39
C THR A 188 1.86 20.84 -11.40
N PRO A 189 2.15 20.73 -12.72
CA PRO A 189 1.12 20.49 -13.72
C PRO A 189 0.26 19.27 -13.36
N ASP A 190 -1.05 19.39 -13.54
CA ASP A 190 -2.04 18.36 -13.21
C ASP A 190 -2.16 17.96 -11.72
N ALA A 191 -1.48 18.64 -10.79
CA ALA A 191 -1.51 18.27 -9.39
C ALA A 191 -2.92 18.31 -8.78
N GLU A 192 -3.71 19.34 -9.10
CA GLU A 192 -5.11 19.45 -8.67
C GLU A 192 -5.98 18.27 -9.12
N ARG A 193 -5.63 17.68 -10.27
CA ARG A 193 -6.29 16.49 -10.83
C ARG A 193 -5.80 15.22 -10.13
N ASP A 194 -4.49 15.04 -10.00
CA ASP A 194 -3.88 13.76 -9.65
C ASP A 194 -3.75 13.53 -8.13
N VAL A 195 -3.69 14.62 -7.36
CA VAL A 195 -3.43 14.60 -5.91
C VAL A 195 -4.67 15.04 -5.13
N LEU A 196 -5.06 14.23 -4.16
CA LEU A 196 -5.99 14.62 -3.11
C LEU A 196 -5.20 14.87 -1.84
N LEU A 197 -5.20 16.10 -1.35
CA LEU A 197 -4.54 16.48 -0.11
C LEU A 197 -5.48 17.37 0.69
N ALA A 198 -5.72 17.00 1.94
CA ALA A 198 -6.55 17.79 2.84
C ALA A 198 -5.95 17.79 4.25
N ARG A 199 -6.10 18.90 4.95
CA ARG A 199 -5.83 19.04 6.39
C ARG A 199 -7.07 18.62 7.16
N VAL A 200 -6.89 17.77 8.17
CA VAL A 200 -7.94 17.29 9.08
C VAL A 200 -7.82 18.03 10.40
N GLU A 201 -8.86 18.78 10.77
CA GLU A 201 -8.90 19.57 12.02
C GLU A 201 -9.59 18.81 13.15
N ARG A 202 -8.83 17.99 13.90
CA ARG A 202 -9.37 17.24 15.04
C ARG A 202 -9.05 17.92 16.39
N PRO A 203 -9.80 17.61 17.47
CA PRO A 203 -9.63 18.27 18.77
C PRO A 203 -8.21 18.18 19.36
N GLU A 204 -7.48 17.09 19.15
CA GLU A 204 -6.14 16.91 19.73
C GLU A 204 -4.98 17.30 18.80
N GLY A 205 -5.28 17.96 17.67
CA GLY A 205 -4.29 18.54 16.76
C GLY A 205 -4.42 18.05 15.32
N ALA A 206 -4.09 18.91 14.37
CA ALA A 206 -4.27 18.64 12.95
C ALA A 206 -3.29 17.59 12.39
N PHE A 207 -3.70 16.94 11.31
CA PHE A 207 -2.83 16.12 10.46
C PHE A 207 -3.26 16.26 9.01
N VAL A 208 -2.40 15.87 8.07
CA VAL A 208 -2.71 15.90 6.64
C VAL A 208 -3.11 14.50 6.17
N ILE A 209 -4.15 14.40 5.35
CA ILE A 209 -4.63 13.15 4.75
C ILE A 209 -4.55 13.21 3.22
N SER A 210 -4.17 12.09 2.62
CA SER A 210 -4.18 11.92 1.16
C SER A 210 -4.75 10.57 0.75
N ALA A 211 -5.33 10.54 -0.46
CA ALA A 211 -5.72 9.31 -1.14
C ALA A 211 -4.85 9.13 -2.39
N VAL A 212 -4.15 8.00 -2.48
CA VAL A 212 -3.22 7.73 -3.59
C VAL A 212 -3.61 6.45 -4.31
N HIS A 213 -3.95 6.60 -5.59
CA HIS A 213 -4.22 5.47 -6.47
C HIS A 213 -3.72 5.77 -7.89
N PRO A 214 -2.48 5.37 -8.23
CA PRO A 214 -1.92 5.48 -9.57
C PRO A 214 -2.42 4.34 -10.47
N HIS A 215 -2.27 4.51 -11.79
CA HIS A 215 -2.66 3.47 -12.76
C HIS A 215 -2.05 2.09 -12.48
N SER A 216 -2.89 1.06 -12.57
CA SER A 216 -2.46 -0.33 -12.52
C SER A 216 -1.47 -0.69 -13.64
N PRO A 217 -0.35 -1.38 -13.33
CA PRO A 217 0.72 -1.68 -14.28
C PRO A 217 0.37 -2.89 -15.17
N ARG A 218 -0.79 -2.85 -15.84
CA ARG A 218 -1.24 -3.90 -16.77
C ARG A 218 -0.56 -3.81 -18.14
N SER A 219 0.10 -2.69 -18.43
CA SER A 219 0.92 -2.45 -19.62
C SER A 219 2.08 -1.50 -19.28
N LEU A 220 3.11 -1.47 -20.14
CA LEU A 220 4.25 -0.56 -19.99
C LEU A 220 3.79 0.92 -19.93
N GLU A 221 2.86 1.30 -20.80
CA GLU A 221 2.31 2.67 -20.83
C GLU A 221 1.64 3.05 -19.50
N ARG A 222 0.76 2.19 -18.99
CA ARG A 222 0.08 2.42 -17.71
C ARG A 222 1.06 2.42 -16.53
N TRP A 223 2.11 1.61 -16.60
CA TRP A 223 3.18 1.61 -15.61
C TRP A 223 3.96 2.93 -15.60
N VAL A 224 4.42 3.41 -16.76
CA VAL A 224 5.10 4.71 -16.90
C VAL A 224 4.22 5.83 -16.34
N ARG A 225 2.94 5.81 -16.70
CA ARG A 225 1.98 6.82 -16.28
C ARG A 225 1.72 6.80 -14.77
N GLY A 226 1.48 5.63 -14.19
CA GLY A 226 1.28 5.52 -12.74
C GLY A 226 2.54 5.87 -11.94
N ASN A 227 3.74 5.62 -12.49
CA ASN A 227 4.98 6.08 -11.87
C ASN A 227 5.12 7.60 -11.94
N ALA A 228 4.70 8.23 -13.04
CA ALA A 228 4.63 9.69 -13.13
C ALA A 228 3.67 10.28 -12.09
N GLN A 229 2.48 9.69 -11.91
CA GLN A 229 1.51 10.12 -10.89
C GLN A 229 2.10 10.07 -9.47
N ILE A 230 2.86 9.03 -9.13
CA ILE A 230 3.53 8.93 -7.83
C ILE A 230 4.67 9.95 -7.68
N ARG A 231 5.43 10.25 -8.75
CA ARG A 231 6.42 11.34 -8.70
C ARG A 231 5.76 12.69 -8.42
N THR A 232 4.70 13.01 -9.15
CA THR A 232 3.90 14.23 -8.94
C THR A 232 3.39 14.28 -7.50
N THR A 233 2.79 13.19 -7.02
CA THR A 233 2.27 13.08 -5.65
C THR A 233 3.35 13.35 -4.60
N ALA A 234 4.53 12.72 -4.71
CA ALA A 234 5.64 12.92 -3.78
C ALA A 234 6.19 14.37 -3.80
N GLN A 235 6.21 15.01 -4.97
CA GLN A 235 6.57 16.42 -5.10
C GLN A 235 5.53 17.32 -4.42
N CYS A 236 4.24 17.04 -4.60
CA CYS A 236 3.16 17.76 -3.95
C CYS A 236 3.20 17.60 -2.42
N PHE A 237 3.49 16.41 -1.90
CA PHE A 237 3.70 16.23 -0.46
C PHE A 237 4.87 17.08 0.06
N SER A 238 5.99 17.07 -0.65
CA SER A 238 7.16 17.87 -0.27
C SER A 238 6.88 19.38 -0.31
N PHE A 239 6.02 19.83 -1.22
CA PHE A 239 5.62 21.23 -1.34
C PHE A 239 4.63 21.62 -0.24
N ALA A 240 3.54 20.88 -0.11
CA ALA A 240 2.45 21.22 0.81
C ALA A 240 2.85 21.08 2.29
N LEU A 241 3.82 20.21 2.59
CA LEU A 241 4.33 20.03 3.95
C LEU A 241 5.57 20.91 4.23
N LYS A 242 5.95 21.79 3.30
CA LYS A 242 7.16 22.60 3.47
C LYS A 242 6.95 23.64 4.56
N GLY A 243 7.54 23.37 5.72
CA GLY A 243 7.45 24.26 6.89
C GLY A 243 6.27 23.94 7.81
N GLU A 244 5.45 22.96 7.44
CA GLU A 244 4.42 22.40 8.29
C GLU A 244 5.02 21.30 9.18
N THR A 245 4.52 21.20 10.41
CA THR A 245 4.90 20.13 11.35
C THR A 245 3.86 19.03 11.42
N GLU A 246 2.74 19.16 10.69
CA GLU A 246 1.68 18.16 10.75
C GLU A 246 2.09 16.82 10.10
N PRO A 247 1.83 15.69 10.77
CA PRO A 247 2.04 14.39 10.17
C PRO A 247 1.14 14.17 8.96
N LEU A 248 1.67 13.54 7.92
CA LEU A 248 0.92 13.11 6.74
C LEU A 248 0.52 11.65 6.88
N VAL A 249 -0.75 11.36 6.61
CA VAL A 249 -1.32 10.04 6.46
C VAL A 249 -1.81 9.84 5.04
N VAL A 250 -1.58 8.66 4.46
CA VAL A 250 -1.97 8.34 3.08
C VAL A 250 -2.67 7.00 3.03
N GLY A 251 -3.96 6.98 2.69
CA GLY A 251 -4.64 5.75 2.27
C GLY A 251 -4.32 5.46 0.81
N ALA A 252 -3.77 4.29 0.51
CA ALA A 252 -3.27 4.00 -0.83
C ALA A 252 -3.58 2.59 -1.31
N ASP A 253 -3.92 2.49 -2.60
CA ASP A 253 -3.66 1.33 -3.45
C ASP A 253 -2.55 1.76 -4.40
N LEU A 254 -1.31 1.35 -4.15
CA LEU A 254 -0.19 1.77 -4.99
C LEU A 254 -0.12 1.00 -6.30
N ASN A 255 -0.92 -0.05 -6.49
CA ASN A 255 -0.79 -0.99 -7.60
C ASN A 255 0.66 -1.51 -7.74
N SER A 256 1.38 -1.59 -6.61
CA SER A 256 2.78 -2.00 -6.51
C SER A 256 3.06 -2.47 -5.08
N GLY A 257 3.83 -3.55 -4.95
CA GLY A 257 4.21 -4.08 -3.65
C GLY A 257 5.32 -3.25 -2.96
N PRO A 258 5.67 -3.58 -1.70
CA PRO A 258 6.62 -2.81 -0.90
C PRO A 258 7.99 -2.62 -1.56
N ALA A 259 8.47 -3.61 -2.34
CA ALA A 259 9.76 -3.55 -3.03
C ALA A 259 9.71 -2.88 -4.41
N GLY A 260 8.51 -2.63 -4.94
CA GLY A 260 8.35 -1.94 -6.21
C GLY A 260 8.78 -0.47 -6.15
N TRP A 261 8.88 0.14 -7.32
CA TRP A 261 9.33 1.51 -7.50
C TRP A 261 8.43 2.49 -6.74
N ARG A 262 7.10 2.29 -6.75
CA ARG A 262 6.15 3.19 -6.10
C ARG A 262 6.25 3.14 -4.59
N GLY A 263 6.34 1.95 -4.00
CA GLY A 263 6.61 1.80 -2.56
C GLY A 263 7.95 2.41 -2.15
N SER A 264 8.97 2.30 -3.00
CA SER A 264 10.27 2.97 -2.78
C SER A 264 10.19 4.49 -2.87
N ALA A 265 9.39 5.03 -3.80
CA ALA A 265 9.18 6.46 -3.95
C ALA A 265 8.44 7.06 -2.74
N MET A 266 7.43 6.37 -2.21
CA MET A 266 6.74 6.78 -0.97
C MET A 266 7.71 6.83 0.22
N ARG A 267 8.56 5.81 0.39
CA ARG A 267 9.61 5.84 1.43
C ARG A 267 10.62 6.97 1.23
N ALA A 268 11.02 7.23 -0.01
CA ALA A 268 11.91 8.34 -0.32
C ALA A 268 11.27 9.71 -0.04
N ALA A 269 9.94 9.79 -0.04
CA ALA A 269 9.17 10.96 0.39
C ALA A 269 8.98 11.03 1.92
N GLY A 270 9.67 10.19 2.70
CA GLY A 270 9.59 10.19 4.18
C GLY A 270 8.41 9.40 4.75
N LEU A 271 7.74 8.58 3.94
CA LEU A 271 6.59 7.79 4.39
C LEU A 271 6.97 6.36 4.79
N SER A 272 6.35 5.87 5.85
CA SER A 272 6.44 4.52 6.35
C SER A 272 5.12 3.78 6.14
N MET A 273 5.20 2.47 5.89
CA MET A 273 4.04 1.61 5.67
C MET A 273 3.52 1.13 7.03
N CYS A 274 2.23 1.23 7.29
CA CYS A 274 1.65 0.82 8.59
C CYS A 274 1.57 -0.71 8.73
N LYS A 275 1.44 -1.43 7.63
CA LYS A 275 1.34 -2.89 7.58
C LYS A 275 2.52 -3.55 8.30
N PRO A 276 2.29 -4.40 9.31
CA PRO A 276 3.37 -5.08 9.99
C PRO A 276 4.06 -6.07 9.06
N VAL A 277 5.32 -6.40 9.34
CA VAL A 277 6.08 -7.40 8.58
C VAL A 277 5.45 -8.78 8.75
N LEU A 278 5.11 -9.15 9.97
CA LEU A 278 4.47 -10.41 10.32
C LEU A 278 2.96 -10.22 10.52
N GLY A 279 2.15 -11.10 9.93
CA GLY A 279 0.68 -11.01 9.97
C GLY A 279 0.08 -9.95 9.03
N GLY A 280 0.90 -9.06 8.45
CA GLY A 280 0.52 -8.11 7.42
C GLY A 280 0.41 -8.75 6.04
N TRP A 281 -0.64 -9.55 5.84
CA TRP A 281 -0.89 -10.23 4.57
C TRP A 281 -1.17 -9.27 3.42
N GLY A 282 -1.10 -9.77 2.18
CA GLY A 282 -1.50 -8.98 1.01
C GLY A 282 -2.99 -8.66 1.01
N SER A 283 -3.36 -7.70 0.17
CA SER A 283 -4.72 -7.19 0.02
C SER A 283 -5.38 -7.64 -1.29
N PHE A 284 -4.61 -8.10 -2.28
CA PHE A 284 -5.11 -8.47 -3.60
C PHE A 284 -4.53 -9.80 -4.12
N PRO A 285 -5.32 -10.66 -4.79
CA PRO A 285 -6.77 -10.60 -4.85
C PRO A 285 -7.38 -11.00 -3.50
N SER A 286 -8.53 -10.45 -3.14
CA SER A 286 -9.35 -10.94 -2.04
C SER A 286 -9.88 -12.35 -2.35
N GLY A 287 -10.23 -13.11 -1.32
CA GLY A 287 -10.78 -14.47 -1.46
C GLY A 287 -9.75 -15.59 -1.64
N VAL A 288 -8.47 -15.26 -1.85
CA VAL A 288 -7.37 -16.26 -1.82
C VAL A 288 -6.67 -16.27 -0.45
N PRO A 289 -5.95 -17.31 -0.03
CA PRO A 289 -5.22 -17.29 1.25
C PRO A 289 -4.25 -16.10 1.36
N GLY A 290 -4.22 -15.42 2.51
CA GLY A 290 -3.47 -14.16 2.71
C GLY A 290 -1.99 -14.18 2.32
N ALA A 291 -1.30 -15.31 2.54
CA ALA A 291 0.10 -15.48 2.14
C ALA A 291 0.33 -15.43 0.62
N LEU A 292 -0.70 -15.69 -0.18
CA LEU A 292 -0.65 -15.66 -1.65
C LEU A 292 -1.08 -14.31 -2.24
N ARG A 293 -1.51 -13.36 -1.41
CA ARG A 293 -1.95 -12.04 -1.83
C ARG A 293 -0.78 -11.08 -1.98
N VAL A 294 -0.81 -10.24 -3.00
CA VAL A 294 0.09 -9.10 -3.19
C VAL A 294 -0.29 -7.97 -2.24
N GLN A 295 0.72 -7.29 -1.67
CA GLN A 295 0.55 -6.16 -0.77
C GLN A 295 0.43 -4.85 -1.58
N LEU A 296 -0.73 -4.59 -2.19
CA LEU A 296 -0.97 -3.39 -3.00
C LEU A 296 -1.49 -2.21 -2.17
N ASP A 297 -2.34 -2.53 -1.20
CA ASP A 297 -3.05 -1.55 -0.38
C ASP A 297 -2.42 -1.41 0.99
N ASP A 298 -2.28 -0.18 1.48
CA ASP A 298 -1.99 0.12 2.88
C ASP A 298 -2.29 1.57 3.27
N VAL A 299 -2.21 1.86 4.57
CA VAL A 299 -2.07 3.22 5.08
C VAL A 299 -0.58 3.53 5.29
N TRP A 300 -0.13 4.69 4.85
CA TRP A 300 1.24 5.17 5.03
C TRP A 300 1.25 6.41 5.92
N VAL A 301 2.31 6.57 6.71
CA VAL A 301 2.45 7.70 7.64
C VAL A 301 3.84 8.32 7.57
N SER A 302 3.93 9.64 7.68
CA SER A 302 5.20 10.34 7.90
C SER A 302 5.63 10.30 9.36
N ASP A 303 6.80 10.87 9.65
CA ASP A 303 7.22 11.17 11.02
C ASP A 303 6.14 11.98 11.77
N GLY A 304 6.05 11.74 13.08
CA GLY A 304 4.99 12.29 13.94
C GLY A 304 3.69 11.48 13.95
N ALA A 305 3.57 10.42 13.16
CA ALA A 305 2.48 9.46 13.24
C ALA A 305 3.00 8.01 13.23
N ARG A 306 2.37 7.13 14.01
CA ARG A 306 2.74 5.72 14.03
C ARG A 306 1.52 4.80 14.20
N PRO A 307 1.51 3.63 13.54
CA PRO A 307 0.45 2.66 13.73
C PRO A 307 0.54 1.99 15.11
N VAL A 308 -0.62 1.73 15.72
CA VAL A 308 -0.75 0.96 16.96
C VAL A 308 -1.55 -0.32 16.79
N ALA A 309 -2.41 -0.40 15.78
CA ALA A 309 -3.09 -1.63 15.38
C ALA A 309 -3.29 -1.66 13.86
N TRP A 310 -3.36 -2.86 13.30
CA TRP A 310 -3.55 -3.05 11.86
C TRP A 310 -4.41 -4.27 11.57
N ALA A 311 -5.31 -4.17 10.59
CA ALA A 311 -6.09 -5.29 10.08
C ALA A 311 -6.29 -5.18 8.57
N SER A 312 -6.45 -6.34 7.94
CA SER A 312 -6.98 -6.46 6.58
C SER A 312 -8.29 -7.24 6.61
N VAL A 313 -9.30 -6.71 5.91
CA VAL A 313 -10.69 -7.18 6.01
C VAL A 313 -11.25 -7.50 4.62
N GLU A 314 -11.88 -8.66 4.51
CA GLU A 314 -12.47 -9.16 3.27
C GLU A 314 -14.00 -9.07 3.27
N GLY A 315 -14.60 -9.34 2.10
CA GLY A 315 -16.04 -9.48 1.93
C GLY A 315 -16.77 -8.15 1.77
N LEU A 316 -16.15 -7.19 1.09
CA LEU A 316 -16.72 -5.88 0.77
C LEU A 316 -16.96 -5.70 -0.75
N GLY A 317 -17.47 -6.75 -1.41
CA GLY A 317 -17.80 -6.71 -2.85
C GLY A 317 -16.64 -6.40 -3.82
N SER A 318 -15.41 -6.32 -3.32
CA SER A 318 -14.20 -5.90 -4.03
C SER A 318 -13.19 -7.04 -4.14
N ASP A 319 -12.39 -7.03 -5.21
CA ASP A 319 -11.21 -7.88 -5.38
C ASP A 319 -10.02 -7.42 -4.53
N HIS A 320 -10.16 -6.32 -3.78
CA HIS A 320 -9.24 -5.87 -2.75
C HIS A 320 -9.80 -6.09 -1.34
N CYS A 321 -8.91 -6.30 -0.38
CA CYS A 321 -9.24 -6.23 1.04
C CYS A 321 -9.21 -4.77 1.51
N ALA A 322 -10.13 -4.38 2.40
CA ALA A 322 -9.95 -3.13 3.15
C ALA A 322 -8.73 -3.24 4.06
N VAL A 323 -8.07 -2.11 4.28
CA VAL A 323 -7.03 -1.94 5.29
C VAL A 323 -7.56 -1.03 6.38
N VAL A 324 -7.49 -1.48 7.64
CA VAL A 324 -7.92 -0.72 8.81
C VAL A 324 -6.72 -0.53 9.72
N VAL A 325 -6.41 0.71 10.06
CA VAL A 325 -5.24 1.05 10.88
C VAL A 325 -5.67 2.03 11.96
N ASP A 326 -5.27 1.74 13.20
CA ASP A 326 -5.37 2.71 14.28
C ASP A 326 -4.00 3.41 14.40
N VAL A 327 -3.99 4.74 14.28
CA VAL A 327 -2.78 5.56 14.24
C VAL A 327 -2.78 6.54 15.40
N VAL A 328 -1.65 6.66 16.10
CA VAL A 328 -1.44 7.72 17.10
C VAL A 328 -0.50 8.79 16.53
N PHE A 329 -0.75 10.03 16.92
CA PHE A 329 0.05 11.18 16.52
C PHE A 329 0.88 11.65 17.70
N GLU A 330 2.17 11.88 17.46
CA GLU A 330 3.11 12.41 18.44
C GLU A 330 2.96 13.94 18.47
N ARG A 331 3.17 14.53 19.66
CA ARG A 331 3.10 15.98 19.88
C ARG A 331 4.47 16.61 19.76
#